data_AF-A0AAF0DRB2-F1
#
_entry.id   AF-A0AAF0DRB2-F1
#
_cell.length_a   1.000
_cell.length_b   1.000
_cell.length_c   1.000
_cell.angle_alpha   90.00
_cell.angle_beta   90.00
_cell.angle_gamma   90.00
#
_symmetry.space_group_name_H-M   'P 1'
#
loop_
_entity.id
_entity.type
_entity.pdbx_description
1 polymer ?
#
loop_
_entity_poly.entity_id
_entity_poly.type
_entity_poly.pdbx_seq_one_letter_code
_entity_poly.pdbx_strand_id
1 'polypeptide(L)'
;MLTPVAARVARTQVRALARTPIRSFHMRPTRPNNTSSVVLKAVAIGALGVAASLSLAMQGSCGEGIVECDTQKNPTSGLTKLSNKPDVSNLDPSILDNAQVPMRKRMETYVKLLQSRIVGAIAQEENASDSEGQPAEFLVETWERKEGGEGTSCVLQDGRVFEKAGINVSVVYGQLPPAAIRQMSADHSGLVERIGYKTEGPDAEVDGMPFFATGISIVIHPRNPFAPTSHMNYRYFELAHPKTLKDGSPNPRYSEQPAAWWFGGGADLTPMYLFEEDARHFHKTLKNAVDKEDPAFYPAWKKWCDKYFWLTHRKESRGVGGVFFDDLTMPSITKYSSTFIPVCDGEIHPNKVIISEKPHDRESLFRTVRALGDAFVESYIPLVHLRKNTPYTDINQEWQRLRRGRYVEFNLVYDRGTKFGLMTPGARMESILMSLPLHARWEYMDGITGTGRENSSAALRAKARDEAKHTAEELQAREALQTVLEQPVDWL
;
A
#
# COMPACT_ATOMS: atom_id res chain seq x y z
N MET A 1 2.66 40.95 56.49
CA MET A 1 3.14 42.35 56.34
C MET A 1 3.60 42.52 54.90
N LEU A 2 3.24 43.54 54.12
CA LEU A 2 2.29 44.64 54.31
C LEU A 2 1.72 45.05 52.93
N THR A 3 0.44 45.44 52.87
CA THR A 3 -0.22 46.24 51.81
C THR A 3 -0.58 47.61 52.44
N PRO A 4 -1.25 48.60 51.77
CA PRO A 4 -1.77 48.73 50.40
C PRO A 4 -1.19 49.97 49.64
N VAL A 5 -1.71 50.45 48.49
CA VAL A 5 -2.79 51.48 48.28
C VAL A 5 -2.96 51.62 46.74
N ALA A 6 -4.09 51.38 46.06
CA ALA A 6 -5.38 52.12 45.92
C ALA A 6 -5.23 53.56 45.33
N ALA A 7 -6.06 54.14 44.44
CA ALA A 7 -7.19 53.75 43.57
C ALA A 7 -7.09 54.63 42.27
N ARG A 8 -8.02 54.85 41.30
CA ARG A 8 -9.49 54.78 41.09
C ARG A 8 -9.74 54.33 39.62
N VAL A 9 -10.78 53.58 39.24
CA VAL A 9 -12.24 53.84 39.13
C VAL A 9 -12.68 54.82 38.03
N ALA A 10 -13.30 54.26 36.99
CA ALA A 10 -14.47 54.81 36.29
C ALA A 10 -15.42 53.65 35.90
N ARG A 11 -16.73 53.83 36.05
CA ARG A 11 -17.79 52.87 35.63
C ARG A 11 -18.93 53.67 34.99
N THR A 12 -19.54 53.11 33.96
CA THR A 12 -20.91 53.47 33.53
C THR A 12 -21.68 52.17 33.26
N GLN A 13 -22.99 52.16 33.49
CA GLN A 13 -23.79 50.94 33.58
C GLN A 13 -25.07 50.98 32.72
N VAL A 14 -25.46 49.78 32.25
CA VAL A 14 -26.85 49.28 32.18
C VAL A 14 -27.89 50.08 31.39
N ARG A 15 -28.47 49.42 30.36
CA ARG A 15 -29.93 49.16 30.36
C ARG A 15 -30.29 47.89 29.60
N ALA A 16 -31.38 47.25 30.04
CA ALA A 16 -31.90 46.01 29.47
C ALA A 16 -33.44 46.06 29.43
N LEU A 17 -34.01 45.47 28.37
CA LEU A 17 -35.43 45.22 28.08
C LEU A 17 -35.46 44.02 27.11
N ALA A 18 -36.49 43.17 26.98
CA ALA A 18 -37.57 42.70 27.85
C ALA A 18 -38.15 41.44 27.14
N ARG A 19 -39.06 40.66 27.74
CA ARG A 19 -39.47 39.33 27.21
C ARG A 19 -40.86 39.30 26.55
N THR A 20 -41.05 38.33 25.63
CA THR A 20 -42.30 37.57 25.35
C THR A 20 -43.48 38.33 24.67
N PRO A 21 -44.50 37.65 24.07
CA PRO A 21 -44.84 36.22 24.16
C PRO A 21 -45.13 35.43 22.85
N ILE A 22 -45.12 34.11 23.07
CA ILE A 22 -45.81 32.98 22.41
C ILE A 22 -46.94 33.32 21.40
N ARG A 23 -46.98 32.60 20.27
CA ARG A 23 -48.25 32.14 19.67
C ARG A 23 -48.12 30.74 19.06
N SER A 24 -49.11 29.88 19.30
CA SER A 24 -49.20 28.51 18.82
C SER A 24 -50.28 28.36 17.74
N PHE A 25 -50.12 27.40 16.84
CA PHE A 25 -51.22 26.89 16.02
C PHE A 25 -51.17 25.37 15.86
N HIS A 26 -52.34 24.76 16.01
CA HIS A 26 -52.63 23.36 15.68
C HIS A 26 -53.61 23.36 14.51
N MET A 27 -53.44 22.44 13.55
CA MET A 27 -54.56 21.86 12.79
C MET A 27 -54.29 20.38 12.50
N ARG A 28 -55.37 19.60 12.36
CA ARG A 28 -55.37 18.17 12.05
C ARG A 28 -56.06 17.92 10.68
N PRO A 29 -55.96 16.73 10.08
CA PRO A 29 -56.10 16.55 8.63
C PRO A 29 -57.55 16.31 8.15
N THR A 30 -57.75 16.49 6.84
CA THR A 30 -58.95 16.08 6.09
C THR A 30 -58.57 15.23 4.87
N ARG A 31 -59.19 14.05 4.73
CA ARG A 31 -59.26 13.32 3.43
C ARG A 31 -60.39 13.89 2.56
N PRO A 32 -60.43 13.52 1.27
CA PRO A 32 -61.52 12.63 0.84
C PRO A 32 -61.01 11.34 0.16
N ASN A 33 -61.93 10.38 -0.05
CA ASN A 33 -61.68 9.11 -0.75
C ASN A 33 -62.23 9.17 -2.19
N ASN A 34 -61.61 8.41 -3.11
CA ASN A 34 -62.25 7.47 -4.05
C ASN A 34 -61.13 6.82 -4.91
N THR A 35 -60.94 5.49 -4.85
CA THR A 35 -61.43 4.50 -5.84
C THR A 35 -61.13 4.88 -7.30
N SER A 36 -60.40 4.08 -8.08
CA SER A 36 -60.56 2.61 -8.19
C SER A 36 -59.25 1.79 -8.27
N SER A 37 -59.39 0.47 -8.22
CA SER A 37 -58.33 -0.56 -8.20
C SER A 37 -57.75 -0.93 -9.57
N VAL A 38 -56.54 -1.51 -9.60
CA VAL A 38 -56.30 -2.84 -10.19
C VAL A 38 -54.92 -3.43 -9.81
N VAL A 39 -54.92 -4.73 -9.46
CA VAL A 39 -53.81 -5.71 -9.34
C VAL A 39 -52.57 -5.40 -8.46
N LEU A 40 -52.25 -6.38 -7.60
CA LEU A 40 -51.12 -6.41 -6.67
C LEU A 40 -49.94 -7.21 -7.26
N LYS A 41 -48.72 -6.68 -7.18
CA LYS A 41 -47.48 -7.47 -7.18
C LYS A 41 -46.54 -6.92 -6.10
N ALA A 42 -45.99 -7.81 -5.27
CA ALA A 42 -45.11 -7.42 -4.17
C ALA A 42 -43.70 -7.09 -4.66
N VAL A 43 -43.09 -6.06 -4.06
CA VAL A 43 -41.67 -5.71 -4.21
C VAL A 43 -41.11 -5.46 -2.82
N ALA A 44 -40.00 -6.12 -2.48
CA ALA A 44 -39.32 -5.94 -1.21
C ALA A 44 -38.46 -4.66 -1.23
N ILE A 45 -38.40 -3.96 -0.09
CA ILE A 45 -37.60 -2.73 0.03
C ILE A 45 -36.14 -3.11 0.27
N GLY A 46 -35.32 -3.02 -0.78
CA GLY A 46 -33.86 -3.09 -0.70
C GLY A 46 -33.23 -1.69 -0.67
N ALA A 47 -32.22 -1.48 0.18
CA ALA A 47 -31.52 -0.20 0.26
C ALA A 47 -30.53 -0.02 -0.90
N LEU A 48 -30.43 1.21 -1.42
CA LEU A 48 -29.48 1.59 -2.46
C LEU A 48 -28.63 2.78 -2.00
N GLY A 49 -27.42 2.47 -1.50
CA GLY A 49 -26.33 3.43 -1.39
C GLY A 49 -25.58 3.51 -2.73
N VAL A 50 -25.32 4.72 -3.22
CA VAL A 50 -24.71 4.91 -4.55
C VAL A 50 -23.20 4.68 -4.50
N ALA A 51 -22.75 3.58 -5.11
CA ALA A 51 -21.35 3.35 -5.46
C ALA A 51 -21.20 3.43 -6.98
N ALA A 52 -20.48 4.44 -7.48
CA ALA A 52 -20.36 4.72 -8.91
C ALA A 52 -19.28 3.85 -9.60
N SER A 53 -19.59 2.57 -9.84
CA SER A 53 -18.79 1.69 -10.69
C SER A 53 -19.22 1.82 -12.16
N LEU A 54 -18.36 2.35 -13.03
CA LEU A 54 -18.55 2.33 -14.49
C LEU A 54 -17.44 1.55 -15.20
N SER A 55 -17.84 0.56 -15.99
CA SER A 55 -16.98 -0.10 -16.97
C SER A 55 -16.86 0.75 -18.23
N LEU A 56 -15.68 0.82 -18.86
CA LEU A 56 -15.58 1.36 -20.21
C LEU A 56 -16.14 0.34 -21.21
N ALA A 57 -17.26 0.69 -21.86
CA ALA A 57 -17.75 0.02 -23.05
C ALA A 57 -17.43 0.90 -24.27
N MET A 58 -16.52 0.46 -25.13
CA MET A 58 -16.25 1.13 -26.41
C MET A 58 -17.07 0.47 -27.52
N GLN A 59 -18.00 1.22 -28.11
CA GLN A 59 -18.79 0.75 -29.25
C GLN A 59 -18.01 1.00 -30.55
N GLY A 60 -17.55 -0.09 -31.19
CA GLY A 60 -17.09 -0.07 -32.57
C GLY A 60 -18.24 -0.43 -33.52
N SER A 61 -18.35 0.27 -34.65
CA SER A 61 -19.40 0.00 -35.64
C SER A 61 -19.17 -1.36 -36.31
N CYS A 62 -20.23 -2.17 -36.42
CA CYS A 62 -20.21 -3.35 -37.28
C CYS A 62 -20.15 -2.92 -38.75
N GLY A 63 -19.29 -3.56 -39.53
CA GLY A 63 -19.26 -3.54 -40.98
C GLY A 63 -18.74 -4.90 -41.45
N GLU A 64 -19.51 -5.61 -42.26
CA GLU A 64 -19.15 -6.96 -42.68
C GLU A 64 -18.07 -6.90 -43.77
N GLY A 65 -16.92 -7.48 -43.47
CA GLY A 65 -15.80 -7.62 -44.40
C GLY A 65 -14.94 -8.81 -43.98
N ILE A 66 -15.12 -9.95 -44.64
CA ILE A 66 -14.27 -11.12 -44.44
C ILE A 66 -12.92 -10.80 -45.07
N VAL A 67 -11.90 -10.62 -44.24
CA VAL A 67 -10.50 -10.48 -44.66
C VAL A 67 -9.71 -11.61 -44.01
N GLU A 68 -9.05 -12.42 -44.82
CA GLU A 68 -8.23 -13.53 -44.34
C GLU A 68 -7.03 -12.98 -43.55
N CYS A 69 -6.84 -13.48 -42.33
CA CYS A 69 -5.72 -13.09 -41.48
C CYS A 69 -4.42 -13.77 -41.95
N ASP A 70 -3.78 -13.17 -42.93
CA ASP A 70 -2.39 -13.46 -43.29
C ASP A 70 -1.51 -13.29 -42.04
N THR A 71 -0.73 -14.32 -41.69
CA THR A 71 -0.15 -14.46 -40.34
C THR A 71 1.12 -13.63 -40.11
N GLN A 72 0.98 -12.29 -40.20
CA GLN A 72 2.01 -11.40 -39.68
C GLN A 72 2.18 -11.62 -38.17
N LYS A 73 3.41 -11.91 -37.74
CA LYS A 73 3.75 -12.10 -36.34
C LYS A 73 3.51 -10.81 -35.56
N ASN A 74 2.45 -10.78 -34.77
CA ASN A 74 2.33 -9.85 -33.66
C ASN A 74 3.64 -9.92 -32.83
N PRO A 75 4.35 -8.81 -32.58
CA PRO A 75 5.45 -8.82 -31.64
C PRO A 75 4.86 -9.07 -30.24
N THR A 76 5.01 -10.28 -29.73
CA THR A 76 4.81 -10.58 -28.31
C THR A 76 5.81 -9.79 -27.47
N SER A 77 5.48 -9.54 -26.20
CA SER A 77 6.45 -9.03 -25.24
C SER A 77 7.61 -10.03 -25.16
N GLY A 78 8.84 -9.59 -25.43
CA GLY A 78 10.00 -10.46 -25.46
C GLY A 78 10.39 -10.91 -24.04
N LEU A 79 10.17 -12.19 -23.72
CA LEU A 79 10.77 -12.82 -22.55
C LEU A 79 12.26 -13.03 -22.86
N THR A 80 13.17 -12.44 -22.07
CA THR A 80 14.61 -12.48 -22.37
C THR A 80 15.48 -12.77 -21.14
N LYS A 81 16.57 -13.52 -21.40
CA LYS A 81 17.67 -13.86 -20.48
C LYS A 81 17.20 -14.40 -19.11
N LEU A 82 16.84 -15.68 -19.09
CA LEU A 82 16.72 -16.46 -17.85
C LEU A 82 18.07 -16.47 -17.11
N SER A 83 18.08 -16.26 -15.81
CA SER A 83 19.28 -16.35 -14.96
C SER A 83 18.92 -16.59 -13.50
N ASN A 84 19.91 -16.89 -12.66
CA ASN A 84 19.69 -17.22 -11.24
C ASN A 84 19.94 -16.02 -10.30
N LYS A 85 20.40 -14.88 -10.84
CA LYS A 85 20.71 -13.64 -10.11
C LYS A 85 20.49 -12.41 -11.01
N PRO A 86 19.96 -11.28 -10.49
CA PRO A 86 19.79 -10.06 -11.27
C PRO A 86 21.13 -9.44 -11.67
N ASP A 87 21.21 -8.98 -12.92
CA ASP A 87 22.41 -8.41 -13.52
C ASP A 87 22.55 -6.93 -13.14
N VAL A 88 23.44 -6.65 -12.18
CA VAL A 88 23.77 -5.30 -11.70
C VAL A 88 25.15 -4.83 -12.16
N SER A 89 25.79 -5.55 -13.09
CA SER A 89 27.18 -5.30 -13.51
C SER A 89 27.42 -3.93 -14.15
N ASN A 90 26.40 -3.36 -14.79
CA ASN A 90 26.44 -2.06 -15.45
C ASN A 90 25.97 -0.89 -14.57
N LEU A 91 25.71 -1.13 -13.27
CA LEU A 91 25.25 -0.10 -12.33
C LEU A 91 26.44 0.53 -11.60
N ASP A 92 26.38 1.86 -11.43
CA ASP A 92 27.36 2.64 -10.69
C ASP A 92 26.76 3.12 -9.35
N PRO A 93 27.14 2.52 -8.20
CA PRO A 93 26.65 2.95 -6.89
C PRO A 93 27.07 4.37 -6.49
N SER A 94 28.12 4.95 -7.11
CA SER A 94 28.62 6.27 -6.74
C SER A 94 27.65 7.41 -7.10
N ILE A 95 26.74 7.18 -8.05
CA ILE A 95 25.72 8.16 -8.42
C ILE A 95 24.67 8.38 -7.31
N LEU A 96 24.52 7.44 -6.37
CA LEU A 96 23.43 7.44 -5.40
C LEU A 96 23.43 8.69 -4.50
N ASP A 97 24.59 9.29 -4.23
CA ASP A 97 24.71 10.51 -3.44
C ASP A 97 25.07 11.76 -4.28
N ASN A 98 25.14 11.62 -5.61
CA ASN A 98 25.40 12.72 -6.52
C ASN A 98 24.10 13.45 -6.91
N ALA A 99 23.81 14.56 -6.23
CA ALA A 99 22.62 15.40 -6.48
C ALA A 99 22.52 16.01 -7.90
N GLN A 100 23.60 15.99 -8.70
CA GLN A 100 23.56 16.41 -10.11
C GLN A 100 22.96 15.34 -11.04
N VAL A 101 22.90 14.08 -10.61
CA VAL A 101 22.28 13.00 -11.38
C VAL A 101 20.76 13.00 -11.11
N PRO A 102 19.89 12.95 -12.15
CA PRO A 102 18.44 12.98 -11.97
C PRO A 102 17.92 11.89 -11.03
N MET A 103 16.98 12.25 -10.15
CA MET A 103 16.47 11.36 -9.10
C MET A 103 15.89 10.06 -9.67
N ARG A 104 15.23 10.11 -10.83
CA ARG A 104 14.80 8.92 -11.59
C ARG A 104 15.91 7.86 -11.74
N LYS A 105 17.11 8.24 -12.19
CA LYS A 105 18.25 7.31 -12.42
C LYS A 105 18.86 6.83 -11.10
N ARG A 106 18.89 7.67 -10.07
CA ARG A 106 19.42 7.33 -8.73
C ARG A 106 18.51 6.33 -8.02
N MET A 107 17.20 6.55 -8.04
CA MET A 107 16.24 5.59 -7.49
C MET A 107 16.26 4.27 -8.27
N GLU A 108 16.26 4.32 -9.62
CA GLU A 108 16.36 3.11 -10.46
C GLU A 108 17.60 2.27 -10.11
N THR A 109 18.76 2.91 -10.02
CA THR A 109 20.02 2.28 -9.65
C THR A 109 19.94 1.70 -8.24
N TYR A 110 19.35 2.43 -7.28
CA TYR A 110 19.14 1.96 -5.92
C TYR A 110 18.25 0.71 -5.86
N VAL A 111 17.08 0.71 -6.52
CA VAL A 111 16.14 -0.42 -6.42
C VAL A 111 16.68 -1.69 -7.09
N LYS A 112 17.46 -1.58 -8.17
CA LYS A 112 18.15 -2.72 -8.80
C LYS A 112 19.27 -3.28 -7.92
N LEU A 113 20.08 -2.42 -7.28
CA LEU A 113 21.09 -2.85 -6.30
C LEU A 113 20.46 -3.50 -5.05
N LEU A 114 19.38 -2.91 -4.54
CA LEU A 114 18.59 -3.42 -3.42
C LEU A 114 17.98 -4.80 -3.72
N GLN A 115 17.41 -4.99 -4.91
CA GLN A 115 16.93 -6.29 -5.39
C GLN A 115 18.05 -7.33 -5.38
N SER A 116 19.23 -7.00 -5.91
CA SER A 116 20.38 -7.93 -5.93
C SER A 116 20.83 -8.33 -4.51
N ARG A 117 20.93 -7.37 -3.58
CA ARG A 117 21.27 -7.65 -2.17
C ARG A 117 20.24 -8.55 -1.48
N ILE A 118 18.94 -8.30 -1.67
CA ILE A 118 17.89 -9.10 -1.02
C ILE A 118 17.76 -10.50 -1.66
N VAL A 119 17.86 -10.62 -2.98
CA VAL A 119 17.93 -11.93 -3.66
C VAL A 119 19.13 -12.73 -3.15
N GLY A 120 20.30 -12.10 -2.97
CA GLY A 120 21.47 -12.73 -2.36
C GLY A 120 21.22 -13.24 -0.95
N ALA A 121 20.63 -12.42 -0.07
CA ALA A 121 20.33 -12.78 1.32
C ALA A 121 19.29 -13.91 1.43
N ILE A 122 18.22 -13.86 0.64
CA ILE A 122 17.18 -14.90 0.61
C ILE A 122 17.72 -16.22 0.05
N ALA A 123 18.53 -16.17 -1.02
CA ALA A 123 19.21 -17.35 -1.54
C ALA A 123 20.21 -17.93 -0.52
N GLN A 124 20.93 -17.10 0.23
CA GLN A 124 21.81 -17.58 1.30
C GLN A 124 21.02 -18.32 2.39
N GLU A 125 19.89 -17.78 2.82
CA GLU A 125 19.10 -18.35 3.92
C GLU A 125 18.42 -19.68 3.54
N GLU A 126 17.96 -19.80 2.29
CA GLU A 126 17.49 -21.04 1.64
C GLU A 126 18.61 -22.10 1.52
N ASN A 127 19.82 -21.69 1.17
CA ASN A 127 20.99 -22.58 1.12
C ASN A 127 21.47 -23.01 2.52
N ALA A 128 21.22 -22.20 3.56
CA ALA A 128 21.67 -22.45 4.93
C ALA A 128 20.67 -23.22 5.82
N SER A 129 19.68 -23.92 5.26
CA SER A 129 18.73 -24.77 6.00
C SER A 129 19.23 -26.22 6.15
N ASP A 130 18.78 -26.89 7.20
CA ASP A 130 19.06 -28.31 7.48
C ASP A 130 17.96 -29.24 6.92
N SER A 131 16.92 -28.68 6.28
CA SER A 131 15.82 -29.45 5.68
C SER A 131 16.28 -30.26 4.47
N GLU A 132 15.80 -31.50 4.34
CA GLU A 132 16.09 -32.36 3.19
C GLU A 132 15.61 -31.78 1.85
N GLY A 133 16.24 -32.24 0.76
CA GLY A 133 15.99 -31.75 -0.60
C GLY A 133 17.07 -30.76 -1.09
N GLN A 134 17.02 -30.44 -2.38
CA GLN A 134 17.86 -29.38 -2.96
C GLN A 134 17.25 -28.00 -2.63
N PRO A 135 18.06 -26.97 -2.35
CA PRO A 135 17.57 -25.60 -2.20
C PRO A 135 16.99 -25.09 -3.52
N ALA A 136 15.89 -24.32 -3.45
CA ALA A 136 15.34 -23.70 -4.66
C ALA A 136 16.20 -22.51 -5.11
N GLU A 137 16.39 -22.38 -6.42
CA GLU A 137 17.02 -21.22 -7.03
C GLU A 137 16.00 -20.15 -7.41
N PHE A 138 16.45 -18.90 -7.56
CA PHE A 138 15.64 -17.85 -8.13
C PHE A 138 15.55 -18.00 -9.65
N LEU A 139 14.33 -18.03 -10.19
CA LEU A 139 14.08 -17.69 -11.58
C LEU A 139 14.14 -16.16 -11.70
N VAL A 140 15.16 -15.64 -12.40
CA VAL A 140 15.28 -14.22 -12.73
C VAL A 140 15.04 -14.02 -14.23
N GLU A 141 14.10 -13.13 -14.54
CA GLU A 141 13.67 -12.81 -15.91
C GLU A 141 13.49 -11.30 -16.08
N THR A 142 13.99 -10.76 -17.19
CA THR A 142 13.83 -9.34 -17.56
C THR A 142 12.83 -9.20 -18.72
N TRP A 143 12.02 -8.16 -18.66
CA TRP A 143 10.91 -7.90 -19.58
C TRP A 143 10.77 -6.41 -19.89
N GLU A 144 10.26 -6.09 -21.08
CA GLU A 144 10.07 -4.73 -21.59
C GLU A 144 8.59 -4.46 -21.94
N ARG A 145 8.14 -3.20 -21.87
CA ARG A 145 6.80 -2.76 -22.29
C ARG A 145 6.85 -2.05 -23.63
N LYS A 146 5.89 -2.38 -24.51
CA LYS A 146 5.64 -1.64 -25.78
C LYS A 146 5.38 -0.14 -25.58
N GLU A 147 4.84 0.22 -24.41
CA GLU A 147 4.42 1.58 -24.05
C GLU A 147 5.56 2.42 -23.45
N GLY A 148 6.70 1.79 -23.14
CA GLY A 148 7.82 2.37 -22.42
C GLY A 148 8.09 1.68 -21.07
N GLY A 149 9.37 1.41 -20.82
CA GLY A 149 9.85 0.85 -19.55
C GLY A 149 10.11 -0.65 -19.54
N GLU A 150 10.71 -1.09 -18.44
CA GLU A 150 11.24 -2.43 -18.23
C GLU A 150 10.95 -2.92 -16.80
N GLY A 151 11.29 -4.18 -16.52
CA GLY A 151 11.37 -4.71 -15.18
C GLY A 151 12.14 -6.02 -15.11
N THR A 152 12.60 -6.35 -13.89
CA THR A 152 13.26 -7.62 -13.59
C THR A 152 12.48 -8.29 -12.47
N SER A 153 11.96 -9.48 -12.74
CA SER A 153 11.25 -10.30 -11.76
C SER A 153 12.15 -11.43 -11.29
N CYS A 154 12.45 -11.46 -9.99
CA CYS A 154 13.17 -12.54 -9.32
C CYS A 154 12.18 -13.34 -8.48
N VAL A 155 11.87 -14.57 -8.87
CA VAL A 155 10.91 -15.45 -8.19
C VAL A 155 11.57 -16.76 -7.78
N LEU A 156 11.49 -17.11 -6.51
CA LEU A 156 11.82 -18.42 -5.96
C LEU A 156 10.49 -19.08 -5.53
N GLN A 157 10.28 -20.34 -5.91
CA GLN A 157 9.10 -21.10 -5.53
C GLN A 157 9.50 -22.52 -5.12
N ASP A 158 8.67 -23.14 -4.28
CA ASP A 158 8.80 -24.51 -3.79
C ASP A 158 10.07 -24.81 -2.98
N GLY A 159 10.81 -23.77 -2.59
CA GLY A 159 11.98 -23.87 -1.71
C GLY A 159 11.67 -24.43 -0.32
N ARG A 160 12.72 -24.90 0.35
CA ARG A 160 12.65 -25.58 1.65
C ARG A 160 12.51 -24.60 2.82
N VAL A 161 13.07 -23.39 2.72
CA VAL A 161 12.82 -22.28 3.65
C VAL A 161 11.68 -21.40 3.12
N PHE A 162 11.73 -21.05 1.84
CA PHE A 162 10.74 -20.16 1.22
C PHE A 162 9.86 -20.92 0.23
N GLU A 163 8.60 -21.15 0.60
CA GLU A 163 7.63 -21.80 -0.28
C GLU A 163 7.33 -20.92 -1.51
N LYS A 164 7.31 -19.59 -1.33
CA LYS A 164 7.29 -18.62 -2.43
C LYS A 164 7.91 -17.29 -1.98
N ALA A 165 8.82 -16.75 -2.77
CA ALA A 165 9.40 -15.42 -2.58
C ALA A 165 9.53 -14.71 -3.92
N GLY A 166 9.07 -13.47 -4.01
CA GLY A 166 9.27 -12.63 -5.19
C GLY A 166 9.83 -11.27 -4.85
N ILE A 167 10.88 -10.86 -5.56
CA ILE A 167 11.55 -9.58 -5.45
C ILE A 167 11.52 -8.95 -6.83
N ASN A 168 10.51 -8.11 -7.10
CA ASN A 168 10.25 -7.51 -8.40
C ASN A 168 10.73 -6.05 -8.41
N VAL A 169 11.44 -5.66 -9.47
CA VAL A 169 11.76 -4.26 -9.79
C VAL A 169 11.07 -3.88 -11.10
N SER A 170 10.55 -2.65 -11.16
CA SER A 170 9.99 -2.07 -12.38
C SER A 170 10.50 -0.64 -12.60
N VAL A 171 10.61 -0.25 -13.87
CA VAL A 171 11.06 1.05 -14.34
C VAL A 171 10.14 1.44 -15.50
N VAL A 172 8.97 2.01 -15.18
CA VAL A 172 7.90 2.31 -16.13
C VAL A 172 7.91 3.81 -16.46
N TYR A 173 7.79 4.14 -17.74
CA TYR A 173 7.62 5.52 -18.20
C TYR A 173 6.71 5.57 -19.42
N GLY A 174 6.10 6.72 -19.66
CA GLY A 174 5.14 6.90 -20.76
C GLY A 174 4.37 8.21 -20.61
N GLN A 175 3.15 8.26 -21.16
CA GLN A 175 2.27 9.42 -21.08
C GLN A 175 1.04 9.09 -20.21
N LEU A 176 0.79 9.87 -19.15
CA LEU A 176 -0.45 9.77 -18.39
C LEU A 176 -1.55 10.64 -19.02
N PRO A 177 -2.71 10.07 -19.39
CA PRO A 177 -3.85 10.85 -19.86
C PRO A 177 -4.52 11.60 -18.68
N PRO A 178 -5.23 12.72 -18.93
CA PRO A 178 -5.87 13.52 -17.88
C PRO A 178 -6.79 12.73 -16.94
N ALA A 179 -7.49 11.71 -17.45
CA ALA A 179 -8.34 10.85 -16.63
C ALA A 179 -7.57 10.08 -15.54
N ALA A 180 -6.35 9.63 -15.84
CA ALA A 180 -5.48 9.01 -14.86
C ALA A 180 -4.91 10.05 -13.87
N ILE A 181 -4.59 11.26 -14.35
CA ILE A 181 -4.13 12.36 -13.48
C ILE A 181 -5.22 12.77 -12.47
N ARG A 182 -6.51 12.78 -12.85
CA ARG A 182 -7.64 12.96 -11.91
C ARG A 182 -7.74 11.85 -10.87
N GLN A 183 -7.64 10.60 -11.31
CA GLN A 183 -7.73 9.47 -10.39
C GLN A 183 -6.57 9.52 -9.39
N MET A 184 -5.36 9.81 -9.87
CA MET A 184 -4.18 10.02 -9.04
C MET A 184 -4.33 11.21 -8.09
N SER A 185 -4.97 12.31 -8.47
CA SER A 185 -5.15 13.48 -7.58
C SER A 185 -6.20 13.28 -6.48
N ALA A 186 -7.00 12.21 -6.54
CA ALA A 186 -7.88 11.80 -5.45
C ALA A 186 -7.11 11.08 -4.32
N ASP A 187 -6.07 10.31 -4.66
CA ASP A 187 -5.13 9.73 -3.68
C ASP A 187 -4.04 10.75 -3.27
N HIS A 188 -3.56 11.58 -4.20
CA HIS A 188 -2.40 12.46 -4.03
C HIS A 188 -2.79 13.92 -3.79
N SER A 189 -2.84 14.32 -2.51
CA SER A 189 -3.29 15.65 -2.08
C SER A 189 -2.45 16.78 -2.68
N GLY A 190 -3.13 17.77 -3.27
CA GLY A 190 -2.49 18.92 -3.90
C GLY A 190 -1.81 18.65 -5.26
N LEU A 191 -1.93 17.44 -5.83
CA LEU A 191 -1.24 17.09 -7.08
C LEU A 191 -1.49 18.08 -8.24
N VAL A 192 -2.74 18.52 -8.43
CA VAL A 192 -3.13 19.45 -9.50
C VAL A 192 -2.46 20.83 -9.34
N GLU A 193 -2.30 21.30 -8.11
CA GLU A 193 -1.55 22.52 -7.79
C GLU A 193 -0.05 22.32 -8.04
N ARG A 194 0.50 21.19 -7.56
CA ARG A 194 1.94 20.87 -7.71
C ARG A 194 2.38 20.82 -9.18
N ILE A 195 1.57 20.25 -10.07
CA ILE A 195 1.88 20.18 -11.52
C ILE A 195 1.79 21.54 -12.22
N GLY A 196 0.86 22.41 -11.82
CA GLY A 196 0.69 23.74 -12.42
C GLY A 196 0.22 23.73 -13.89
N TYR A 197 -0.61 22.76 -14.27
CA TYR A 197 -1.24 22.66 -15.60
C TYR A 197 -2.74 22.43 -15.49
N LYS A 198 -3.52 23.06 -16.38
CA LYS A 198 -4.85 22.59 -16.75
C LYS A 198 -4.70 21.38 -17.67
N THR A 199 -4.96 20.19 -17.14
CA THR A 199 -4.99 18.95 -17.92
C THR A 199 -6.35 18.74 -18.63
N GLU A 200 -7.31 19.64 -18.46
CA GLU A 200 -8.71 19.37 -18.72
C GLU A 200 -9.55 20.60 -19.04
N GLY A 201 -10.75 20.35 -19.59
CA GLY A 201 -11.65 21.37 -20.10
C GLY A 201 -11.34 21.76 -21.55
N PRO A 202 -12.13 22.68 -22.14
CA PRO A 202 -11.83 23.27 -23.45
C PRO A 202 -10.52 24.07 -23.45
N ASP A 203 -10.10 24.56 -22.28
CA ASP A 203 -8.90 25.34 -21.99
C ASP A 203 -7.75 24.50 -21.39
N ALA A 204 -7.74 23.20 -21.66
CA ALA A 204 -6.63 22.31 -21.33
C ALA A 204 -5.33 22.75 -22.04
N GLU A 205 -4.27 22.95 -21.26
CA GLU A 205 -2.95 23.34 -21.77
C GLU A 205 -2.16 22.16 -22.35
N VAL A 206 -2.51 20.93 -21.94
CA VAL A 206 -1.80 19.68 -22.26
C VAL A 206 -2.79 18.52 -22.40
N ASP A 207 -2.54 17.59 -23.33
CA ASP A 207 -3.34 16.35 -23.51
C ASP A 207 -2.90 15.20 -22.59
N GLY A 208 -2.12 15.51 -21.56
CA GLY A 208 -1.53 14.56 -20.61
C GLY A 208 -0.16 15.02 -20.16
N MET A 209 0.49 14.25 -19.28
CA MET A 209 1.84 14.55 -18.80
C MET A 209 2.76 13.33 -18.95
N PRO A 210 4.02 13.49 -19.39
CA PRO A 210 4.98 12.41 -19.36
C PRO A 210 5.28 12.01 -17.92
N PHE A 211 5.37 10.72 -17.65
CA PHE A 211 5.63 10.20 -16.31
C PHE A 211 6.79 9.21 -16.28
N PHE A 212 7.38 9.07 -15.10
CA PHE A 212 8.31 8.01 -14.75
C PHE A 212 7.94 7.47 -13.37
N ALA A 213 7.92 6.16 -13.23
CA ALA A 213 7.67 5.44 -12.00
C ALA A 213 8.67 4.29 -11.87
N THR A 214 9.41 4.23 -10.77
CA THR A 214 10.27 3.07 -10.49
C THR A 214 10.13 2.65 -9.04
N GLY A 215 10.25 1.35 -8.79
CA GLY A 215 10.18 0.81 -7.45
C GLY A 215 10.59 -0.66 -7.37
N ILE A 216 10.87 -1.07 -6.14
CA ILE A 216 10.95 -2.48 -5.74
C ILE A 216 9.66 -2.87 -5.03
N SER A 217 9.19 -4.10 -5.25
CA SER A 217 8.08 -4.69 -4.51
C SER A 217 8.40 -6.15 -4.18
N ILE A 218 8.23 -6.51 -2.92
CA ILE A 218 8.65 -7.78 -2.33
C ILE A 218 7.48 -8.40 -1.58
N VAL A 219 7.25 -9.68 -1.79
CA VAL A 219 6.45 -10.53 -0.90
C VAL A 219 7.19 -11.85 -0.70
N ILE A 220 7.31 -12.26 0.57
CA ILE A 220 8.02 -13.48 0.95
C ILE A 220 7.13 -14.30 1.88
N HIS A 221 6.88 -15.55 1.50
CA HIS A 221 6.12 -16.54 2.25
C HIS A 221 7.04 -17.72 2.62
N PRO A 222 7.57 -17.75 3.86
CA PRO A 222 8.26 -18.92 4.38
C PRO A 222 7.36 -20.17 4.35
N ARG A 223 7.99 -21.34 4.22
CA ARG A 223 7.35 -22.66 4.32
C ARG A 223 7.01 -22.98 5.78
N ASN A 224 7.91 -22.67 6.72
CA ASN A 224 7.69 -22.91 8.14
C ASN A 224 6.59 -21.98 8.71
N PRO A 225 5.53 -22.49 9.38
CA PRO A 225 4.50 -21.66 10.01
C PRO A 225 5.02 -20.64 11.03
N PHE A 226 6.14 -20.93 11.70
CA PHE A 226 6.72 -20.05 12.72
C PHE A 226 7.56 -18.91 12.11
N ALA A 227 7.94 -18.99 10.84
CA ALA A 227 8.62 -17.90 10.14
C ALA A 227 7.57 -16.96 9.49
N PRO A 228 7.60 -15.64 9.80
CA PRO A 228 6.56 -14.71 9.35
C PRO A 228 6.61 -14.46 7.84
N THR A 229 5.45 -14.25 7.21
CA THR A 229 5.38 -13.59 5.90
C THR A 229 5.81 -12.13 6.05
N SER A 230 6.51 -11.58 5.06
CA SER A 230 6.81 -10.13 5.03
C SER A 230 6.59 -9.55 3.64
N HIS A 231 6.23 -8.26 3.61
CA HIS A 231 6.09 -7.44 2.42
C HIS A 231 6.92 -6.17 2.56
N MET A 232 7.46 -5.69 1.43
CA MET A 232 8.16 -4.42 1.34
C MET A 232 7.91 -3.79 -0.03
N ASN A 233 7.65 -2.49 -0.06
CA ASN A 233 7.56 -1.70 -1.29
C ASN A 233 8.31 -0.39 -1.10
N TYR A 234 9.17 0.02 -2.05
CA TYR A 234 9.71 1.38 -2.08
C TYR A 234 9.72 1.88 -3.53
N ARG A 235 9.08 3.02 -3.75
CA ARG A 235 8.80 3.59 -5.08
C ARG A 235 9.05 5.10 -5.12
N TYR A 236 9.40 5.58 -6.31
CA TYR A 236 9.46 6.98 -6.69
C TYR A 236 8.59 7.21 -7.91
N PHE A 237 7.87 8.33 -7.93
CA PHE A 237 7.07 8.77 -9.06
C PHE A 237 7.44 10.20 -9.42
N GLU A 238 7.58 10.52 -10.71
CA GLU A 238 7.68 11.89 -11.21
C GLU A 238 6.81 12.13 -12.45
N LEU A 239 6.18 13.32 -12.49
CA LEU A 239 5.55 13.91 -13.66
C LEU A 239 6.49 14.96 -14.25
N ALA A 240 6.95 14.76 -15.48
CA ALA A 240 7.79 15.72 -16.19
C ALA A 240 6.94 16.84 -16.81
N HIS A 241 7.56 18.00 -17.05
CA HIS A 241 6.97 19.01 -17.91
C HIS A 241 6.98 18.50 -19.37
N PRO A 242 5.85 18.51 -20.11
CA PRO A 242 5.85 18.14 -21.53
C PRO A 242 6.68 19.13 -22.36
N LYS A 243 7.27 18.68 -23.47
CA LYS A 243 8.11 19.56 -24.32
C LYS A 243 7.30 20.60 -25.09
N THR A 244 6.06 20.27 -25.44
CA THR A 244 5.11 21.15 -26.13
C THR A 244 3.80 21.26 -25.35
N LEU A 245 3.05 22.33 -25.61
CA LEU A 245 1.66 22.49 -25.18
C LEU A 245 0.72 21.84 -26.21
N LYS A 246 -0.58 21.82 -25.88
CA LYS A 246 -1.66 21.24 -26.71
C LYS A 246 -1.82 21.90 -28.09
N ASP A 247 -1.49 23.17 -28.21
CA ASP A 247 -1.48 23.91 -29.49
C ASP A 247 -0.23 23.62 -30.35
N GLY A 248 0.69 22.78 -29.86
CA GLY A 248 1.97 22.48 -30.50
C GLY A 248 3.09 23.48 -30.20
N SER A 249 2.84 24.54 -29.42
CA SER A 249 3.89 25.50 -29.05
C SER A 249 4.95 24.83 -28.16
N PRO A 250 6.21 25.31 -28.16
CA PRO A 250 7.16 24.98 -27.11
C PRO A 250 6.60 25.36 -25.73
N ASN A 251 6.74 24.50 -24.74
CA ASN A 251 6.22 24.75 -23.39
C ASN A 251 7.21 25.64 -22.59
N PRO A 252 6.84 26.88 -22.19
CA PRO A 252 7.74 27.77 -21.47
C PRO A 252 8.07 27.31 -20.05
N ARG A 253 7.37 26.29 -19.54
CA ARG A 253 7.65 25.63 -18.24
C ARG A 253 8.54 24.37 -18.40
N TYR A 254 9.00 24.01 -19.59
CA TYR A 254 9.84 22.82 -19.76
C TYR A 254 11.17 22.97 -18.99
N SER A 255 11.50 21.96 -18.19
CA SER A 255 12.82 21.83 -17.57
C SER A 255 13.13 20.34 -17.30
N GLU A 256 14.39 20.03 -17.00
CA GLU A 256 14.81 18.68 -16.59
C GLU A 256 14.40 18.32 -15.14
N GLN A 257 13.87 19.27 -14.36
CA GLN A 257 13.24 18.97 -13.07
C GLN A 257 11.76 18.60 -13.28
N PRO A 258 11.22 17.65 -12.50
CA PRO A 258 9.82 17.27 -12.61
C PRO A 258 8.87 18.33 -12.05
N ALA A 259 7.69 18.43 -12.65
CA ALA A 259 6.62 19.33 -12.23
C ALA A 259 6.11 18.98 -10.83
N ALA A 260 5.85 17.69 -10.62
CA ALA A 260 5.51 17.06 -9.34
C ALA A 260 6.22 15.71 -9.22
N TRP A 261 6.59 15.32 -8.01
CA TRP A 261 7.22 14.03 -7.69
C TRP A 261 6.86 13.64 -6.25
N TRP A 262 6.97 12.36 -5.91
CA TRP A 262 6.86 11.86 -4.54
C TRP A 262 7.53 10.49 -4.39
N PHE A 263 7.89 10.17 -3.15
CA PHE A 263 8.19 8.80 -2.74
C PHE A 263 6.97 8.16 -2.08
N GLY A 264 6.92 6.84 -2.09
CA GLY A 264 5.98 6.04 -1.31
C GLY A 264 6.60 4.69 -0.97
N GLY A 265 6.06 4.01 0.03
CA GLY A 265 6.56 2.70 0.40
C GLY A 265 6.21 2.25 1.81
N GLY A 266 6.96 1.26 2.29
CA GLY A 266 6.79 0.65 3.59
C GLY A 266 7.37 -0.77 3.65
N ALA A 267 7.40 -1.30 4.87
CA ALA A 267 7.68 -2.70 5.15
C ALA A 267 6.76 -3.16 6.28
N ASP A 268 6.17 -4.35 6.14
CA ASP A 268 5.26 -4.93 7.14
C ASP A 268 5.49 -6.43 7.36
N LEU A 269 5.08 -6.90 8.53
CA LEU A 269 5.28 -8.27 9.01
C LEU A 269 3.93 -8.95 9.28
N THR A 270 3.74 -10.13 8.70
CA THR A 270 2.54 -10.98 8.83
C THR A 270 2.93 -12.35 9.42
N PRO A 271 3.07 -12.47 10.75
CA PRO A 271 3.27 -13.74 11.43
C PRO A 271 2.02 -14.63 11.38
N MET A 272 2.23 -15.95 11.48
CA MET A 272 1.15 -16.93 11.68
C MET A 272 1.04 -17.34 13.16
N TYR A 273 2.14 -17.25 13.91
CA TYR A 273 2.21 -17.40 15.35
C TYR A 273 2.93 -16.18 15.92
N LEU A 274 2.44 -15.61 17.01
CA LEU A 274 3.03 -14.41 17.60
C LEU A 274 4.27 -14.76 18.42
N PHE A 275 5.41 -14.24 17.99
CA PHE A 275 6.61 -14.07 18.80
C PHE A 275 6.79 -12.56 19.03
N GLU A 276 6.70 -12.10 20.28
CA GLU A 276 6.85 -10.68 20.58
C GLU A 276 8.25 -10.18 20.21
N GLU A 277 9.28 -10.98 20.49
CA GLU A 277 10.67 -10.63 20.20
C GLU A 277 10.93 -10.40 18.71
N ASP A 278 10.23 -11.12 17.83
CA ASP A 278 10.35 -10.96 16.37
C ASP A 278 9.69 -9.65 15.90
N ALA A 279 8.49 -9.35 16.40
CA ALA A 279 7.78 -8.11 16.11
C ALA A 279 8.55 -6.89 16.65
N ARG A 280 9.06 -6.98 17.89
CA ARG A 280 9.89 -5.95 18.53
C ARG A 280 11.20 -5.72 17.76
N HIS A 281 11.88 -6.78 17.30
CA HIS A 281 13.07 -6.67 16.46
C HIS A 281 12.79 -5.96 15.13
N PHE A 282 11.74 -6.38 14.41
CA PHE A 282 11.34 -5.78 13.14
C PHE A 282 11.02 -4.29 13.29
N HIS A 283 10.14 -3.95 14.25
CA HIS A 283 9.71 -2.59 14.51
C HIS A 283 10.85 -1.68 14.98
N LYS A 284 11.73 -2.17 15.87
CA LYS A 284 12.90 -1.42 16.34
C LYS A 284 13.93 -1.19 15.24
N THR A 285 14.15 -2.16 14.36
CA THR A 285 15.08 -2.03 13.23
C THR A 285 14.59 -0.96 12.24
N LEU A 286 13.30 -0.96 11.90
CA LEU A 286 12.70 0.10 11.07
C LEU A 286 12.75 1.49 11.76
N LYS A 287 12.50 1.56 13.08
CA LYS A 287 12.62 2.82 13.84
C LYS A 287 14.05 3.38 13.79
N ASN A 288 15.04 2.55 14.08
CA ASN A 288 16.46 2.90 14.06
C ASN A 288 16.95 3.35 12.68
N ALA A 289 16.25 2.99 11.60
CA ALA A 289 16.54 3.45 10.25
C ALA A 289 16.07 4.90 10.03
N VAL A 290 14.82 5.23 10.40
CA VAL A 290 14.22 6.55 10.14
C VAL A 290 14.59 7.62 11.18
N ASP A 291 14.77 7.27 12.46
CA ASP A 291 15.12 8.22 13.54
C ASP A 291 16.35 9.08 13.21
N LYS A 292 17.30 8.49 12.45
CA LYS A 292 18.52 9.14 11.96
C LYS A 292 18.17 10.37 11.11
N GLU A 293 17.21 10.24 10.20
CA GLU A 293 16.70 11.33 9.36
C GLU A 293 15.66 12.18 10.13
N ASP A 294 14.61 11.61 10.71
CA ASP A 294 13.66 12.34 11.58
C ASP A 294 12.86 11.44 12.55
N PRO A 295 12.79 11.76 13.87
CA PRO A 295 12.02 10.99 14.85
C PRO A 295 10.50 10.99 14.64
N ALA A 296 9.92 11.98 13.95
CA ALA A 296 8.47 12.04 13.71
C ALA A 296 7.98 11.03 12.64
N PHE A 297 8.89 10.53 11.80
CA PHE A 297 8.55 9.60 10.72
C PHE A 297 8.00 8.26 11.23
N TYR A 298 8.70 7.61 12.17
CA TYR A 298 8.26 6.31 12.67
C TYR A 298 6.83 6.30 13.25
N PRO A 299 6.48 7.13 14.26
CA PRO A 299 5.16 7.05 14.89
C PRO A 299 4.02 7.38 13.92
N ALA A 300 4.25 8.28 12.96
CA ALA A 300 3.27 8.58 11.91
C ALA A 300 3.10 7.38 10.95
N TRP A 301 4.20 6.83 10.42
CA TRP A 301 4.16 5.76 9.41
C TRP A 301 3.80 4.40 9.99
N LYS A 302 4.06 4.15 11.28
CA LYS A 302 3.53 3.00 12.03
C LYS A 302 2.00 3.10 12.14
N LYS A 303 1.49 4.24 12.60
CA LYS A 303 0.04 4.52 12.70
C LYS A 303 -0.67 4.48 11.35
N TRP A 304 0.01 4.84 10.25
CA TRP A 304 -0.51 4.67 8.89
C TRP A 304 -0.51 3.19 8.46
N CYS A 305 0.54 2.43 8.79
CA CYS A 305 0.64 1.00 8.49
C CYS A 305 -0.52 0.19 9.08
N ASP A 306 -0.80 0.40 10.38
CA ASP A 306 -1.92 -0.26 11.09
C ASP A 306 -3.28 -0.01 10.40
N LYS A 307 -3.48 1.20 9.87
CA LYS A 307 -4.72 1.60 9.16
C LYS A 307 -4.77 1.09 7.73
N TYR A 308 -3.66 1.11 6.99
CA TYR A 308 -3.62 0.72 5.59
C TYR A 308 -3.87 -0.78 5.42
N PHE A 309 -3.27 -1.61 6.28
CA PHE A 309 -3.39 -3.07 6.23
C PHE A 309 -4.60 -3.62 7.01
N TRP A 310 -5.71 -2.87 7.09
CA TRP A 310 -6.90 -3.23 7.87
C TRP A 310 -7.97 -3.95 7.02
N LEU A 311 -8.28 -5.21 7.36
CA LEU A 311 -9.35 -5.98 6.72
C LEU A 311 -10.71 -5.58 7.29
N THR A 312 -11.30 -4.51 6.75
CA THR A 312 -12.56 -3.91 7.26
C THR A 312 -13.70 -4.93 7.45
N HIS A 313 -13.84 -5.93 6.57
CA HIS A 313 -14.89 -6.96 6.67
C HIS A 313 -14.60 -8.08 7.69
N ARG A 314 -13.36 -8.15 8.20
CA ARG A 314 -12.94 -9.08 9.27
C ARG A 314 -12.79 -8.39 10.63
N LYS A 315 -12.47 -7.08 10.63
CA LYS A 315 -12.08 -6.27 11.81
C LYS A 315 -10.75 -6.68 12.43
N GLU A 316 -9.78 -6.99 11.57
CA GLU A 316 -8.41 -7.34 11.97
C GLU A 316 -7.40 -6.69 11.00
N SER A 317 -6.17 -6.47 11.44
CA SER A 317 -5.05 -6.16 10.55
C SER A 317 -4.55 -7.40 9.81
N ARG A 318 -3.88 -7.21 8.67
CA ARG A 318 -3.25 -8.30 7.89
C ARG A 318 -2.15 -9.01 8.69
N GLY A 319 -1.41 -8.26 9.50
CA GLY A 319 -0.27 -8.67 10.30
C GLY A 319 0.00 -7.68 11.45
N VAL A 320 1.18 -7.76 12.06
CA VAL A 320 1.54 -6.96 13.26
C VAL A 320 1.98 -5.52 12.95
N GLY A 321 1.93 -5.13 11.67
CA GLY A 321 2.27 -3.79 11.21
C GLY A 321 3.71 -3.65 10.73
N GLY A 322 4.23 -2.43 10.82
CA GLY A 322 5.57 -2.04 10.39
C GLY A 322 5.62 -0.53 10.17
N VAL A 323 6.00 -0.09 8.96
CA VAL A 323 5.84 1.31 8.52
C VAL A 323 5.20 1.38 7.13
N PHE A 324 4.38 2.40 6.88
CA PHE A 324 3.79 2.70 5.58
C PHE A 324 3.72 4.21 5.35
N PHE A 325 4.01 4.65 4.12
CA PHE A 325 3.83 6.02 3.66
C PHE A 325 3.50 6.12 2.17
N ASP A 326 2.84 7.21 1.82
CA ASP A 326 2.61 7.68 0.45
C ASP A 326 2.86 9.20 0.42
N ASP A 327 2.78 9.82 -0.76
CA ASP A 327 2.85 11.28 -0.93
C ASP A 327 4.09 11.98 -0.36
N LEU A 328 5.18 11.26 -0.05
CA LEU A 328 6.34 11.83 0.62
C LEU A 328 7.12 12.76 -0.33
N THR A 329 6.88 14.06 -0.19
CA THR A 329 7.36 15.12 -1.09
C THR A 329 7.43 16.48 -0.38
N MET A 330 7.92 17.50 -1.10
CA MET A 330 8.07 18.87 -0.62
C MET A 330 6.77 19.69 -0.76
N PRO A 331 6.47 20.61 0.18
CA PRO A 331 5.38 21.58 0.03
C PRO A 331 5.53 22.45 -1.23
N SER A 332 4.41 22.81 -1.87
CA SER A 332 4.38 23.56 -3.16
C SER A 332 5.18 24.86 -3.17
N ILE A 333 5.28 25.53 -2.01
CA ILE A 333 5.90 26.84 -1.84
C ILE A 333 7.44 26.74 -1.77
N THR A 334 7.98 25.58 -1.41
CA THR A 334 9.39 25.36 -1.02
C THR A 334 10.05 24.27 -1.87
N LYS A 335 9.86 24.30 -3.19
CA LYS A 335 10.38 23.25 -4.11
C LYS A 335 11.91 23.09 -4.13
N TYR A 336 12.67 24.09 -3.65
CA TYR A 336 14.14 24.16 -3.80
C TYR A 336 14.92 24.48 -2.51
N SER A 337 14.25 24.53 -1.36
CA SER A 337 14.86 24.89 -0.07
C SER A 337 14.43 23.89 1.00
N SER A 338 15.37 23.46 1.85
CA SER A 338 15.03 22.59 2.98
C SER A 338 14.02 23.26 3.92
N THR A 339 12.96 22.55 4.29
CA THR A 339 11.87 23.05 5.15
C THR A 339 11.29 21.93 6.01
N PHE A 340 10.66 22.28 7.12
CA PHE A 340 9.77 21.35 7.82
C PHE A 340 8.63 20.90 6.88
N ILE A 341 8.29 19.61 6.93
CA ILE A 341 7.27 19.01 6.07
C ILE A 341 6.11 18.44 6.91
N PRO A 342 4.87 18.44 6.39
CA PRO A 342 3.78 17.69 7.02
C PRO A 342 4.03 16.19 6.84
N VAL A 343 3.87 15.44 7.93
CA VAL A 343 3.99 13.96 7.94
C VAL A 343 2.58 13.39 8.08
N CYS A 344 2.15 12.56 7.13
CA CYS A 344 0.85 11.90 7.17
C CYS A 344 0.92 10.60 7.99
N ASP A 345 -0.15 10.33 8.75
CA ASP A 345 -0.34 9.15 9.60
C ASP A 345 -1.58 8.32 9.18
N GLY A 346 -2.05 8.53 7.94
CA GLY A 346 -3.24 7.91 7.38
C GLY A 346 -4.57 8.55 7.77
N GLU A 347 -4.60 9.73 8.43
CA GLU A 347 -5.85 10.48 8.62
C GLU A 347 -6.13 11.42 7.45
N ILE A 348 -7.32 11.30 6.86
CA ILE A 348 -7.80 12.19 5.79
C ILE A 348 -8.07 13.59 6.35
N HIS A 349 -8.45 13.68 7.62
CA HIS A 349 -8.74 14.93 8.34
C HIS A 349 -8.12 14.88 9.76
N PRO A 350 -6.79 15.01 9.90
CA PRO A 350 -6.12 14.91 11.19
C PRO A 350 -6.48 16.09 12.11
N ASN A 351 -6.88 15.81 13.35
CA ASN A 351 -7.12 16.85 14.36
C ASN A 351 -5.84 17.63 14.74
N LYS A 352 -4.66 17.07 14.46
CA LYS A 352 -3.35 17.69 14.61
C LYS A 352 -2.47 17.25 13.44
N VAL A 353 -2.03 18.18 12.61
CA VAL A 353 -0.99 17.93 11.59
C VAL A 353 0.31 17.57 12.31
N ILE A 354 0.89 16.42 11.97
CA ILE A 354 2.26 16.07 12.37
C ILE A 354 3.21 16.81 11.42
N ILE A 355 4.28 17.39 11.96
CA ILE A 355 5.33 18.09 11.22
C ILE A 355 6.65 17.41 11.60
N SER A 356 7.58 17.30 10.65
CA SER A 356 8.94 16.80 10.93
C SER A 356 9.63 17.62 12.02
N GLU A 357 10.50 16.98 12.82
CA GLU A 357 11.31 17.68 13.83
C GLU A 357 12.47 18.47 13.22
N LYS A 358 12.86 18.14 11.98
CA LYS A 358 13.96 18.74 11.23
C LYS A 358 13.48 19.29 9.87
N PRO A 359 14.22 20.24 9.26
CA PRO A 359 14.03 20.62 7.87
C PRO A 359 14.51 19.53 6.89
N HIS A 360 13.66 19.20 5.91
CA HIS A 360 13.93 18.22 4.85
C HIS A 360 13.99 18.85 3.47
N ASP A 361 14.75 18.19 2.59
CA ASP A 361 14.74 18.37 1.13
C ASP A 361 14.58 16.99 0.42
N ARG A 362 14.49 17.00 -0.92
CA ARG A 362 14.39 15.78 -1.74
C ARG A 362 15.51 14.77 -1.47
N GLU A 363 16.69 15.22 -1.11
CA GLU A 363 17.87 14.38 -0.88
C GLU A 363 17.79 13.67 0.48
N SER A 364 17.30 14.35 1.52
CA SER A 364 16.99 13.74 2.82
C SER A 364 15.84 12.74 2.74
N LEU A 365 14.81 13.02 1.94
CA LEU A 365 13.72 12.08 1.72
C LEU A 365 14.19 10.84 0.95
N PHE A 366 15.08 11.01 -0.04
CA PHE A 366 15.73 9.87 -0.71
C PHE A 366 16.66 9.08 0.24
N ARG A 367 17.42 9.73 1.14
CA ARG A 367 18.16 9.01 2.21
C ARG A 367 17.23 8.23 3.13
N THR A 368 16.08 8.80 3.49
CA THR A 368 15.08 8.12 4.35
C THR A 368 14.53 6.85 3.68
N VAL A 369 14.18 6.94 2.39
CA VAL A 369 13.75 5.77 1.60
C VAL A 369 14.87 4.72 1.49
N ARG A 370 16.12 5.14 1.28
CA ARG A 370 17.27 4.22 1.26
C ARG A 370 17.52 3.55 2.61
N ALA A 371 17.47 4.30 3.71
CA ALA A 371 17.64 3.75 5.05
C ALA A 371 16.59 2.66 5.38
N LEU A 372 15.35 2.89 4.97
CA LEU A 372 14.25 1.93 5.13
C LEU A 372 14.36 0.69 4.22
N GLY A 373 14.83 0.84 2.98
CA GLY A 373 15.12 -0.29 2.09
C GLY A 373 16.33 -1.10 2.56
N ASP A 374 17.34 -0.42 3.12
CA ASP A 374 18.56 -1.06 3.62
C ASP A 374 18.30 -1.86 4.90
N ALA A 375 17.44 -1.34 5.79
CA ALA A 375 17.02 -2.01 7.01
C ALA A 375 16.24 -3.33 6.80
N PHE A 376 15.70 -3.60 5.60
CA PHE A 376 14.84 -4.77 5.38
C PHE A 376 15.54 -6.10 5.70
N VAL A 377 16.76 -6.29 5.20
CA VAL A 377 17.54 -7.53 5.42
C VAL A 377 17.79 -7.74 6.92
N GLU A 378 18.22 -6.69 7.62
CA GLU A 378 18.49 -6.72 9.07
C GLU A 378 17.20 -6.95 9.89
N SER A 379 16.06 -6.42 9.43
CA SER A 379 14.78 -6.54 10.12
C SER A 379 14.14 -7.93 9.99
N TYR A 380 14.40 -8.65 8.89
CA TYR A 380 13.64 -9.83 8.50
C TYR A 380 14.45 -11.14 8.47
N ILE A 381 15.68 -11.14 7.95
CA ILE A 381 16.47 -12.38 7.85
C ILE A 381 16.76 -13.03 9.21
N PRO A 382 17.09 -12.29 10.30
CA PRO A 382 17.25 -12.89 11.63
C PRO A 382 16.01 -13.64 12.13
N LEU A 383 14.81 -13.19 11.75
CA LEU A 383 13.55 -13.84 12.11
C LEU A 383 13.40 -15.16 11.36
N VAL A 384 13.66 -15.16 10.05
CA VAL A 384 13.63 -16.40 9.25
C VAL A 384 14.71 -17.37 9.74
N HIS A 385 15.92 -16.88 10.04
CA HIS A 385 17.02 -17.70 10.55
C HIS A 385 16.66 -18.43 11.85
N LEU A 386 16.05 -17.71 12.80
CA LEU A 386 15.62 -18.25 14.10
C LEU A 386 14.46 -19.26 13.98
N ARG A 387 13.55 -19.08 13.01
CA ARG A 387 12.28 -19.83 12.94
C ARG A 387 12.22 -20.90 11.84
N LYS A 388 13.08 -20.86 10.81
CA LYS A 388 12.98 -21.76 9.63
C LYS A 388 13.09 -23.25 9.97
N ASN A 389 13.91 -23.59 10.96
CA ASN A 389 14.17 -24.96 11.40
C ASN A 389 13.28 -25.40 12.58
N THR A 390 12.36 -24.55 13.08
CA THR A 390 11.49 -24.90 14.22
C THR A 390 10.54 -26.04 13.83
N PRO A 391 10.52 -27.18 14.55
CA PRO A 391 9.61 -28.28 14.25
C PRO A 391 8.14 -27.84 14.34
N TYR A 392 7.34 -28.24 13.35
CA TYR A 392 5.91 -27.91 13.24
C TYR A 392 5.10 -29.15 12.85
N THR A 393 3.78 -29.05 13.00
CA THR A 393 2.80 -30.10 12.64
C THR A 393 1.88 -29.66 11.50
N ASP A 394 1.10 -30.60 10.95
CA ASP A 394 0.04 -30.28 9.97
C ASP A 394 -0.99 -29.29 10.51
N ILE A 395 -1.26 -29.31 11.82
CA ILE A 395 -2.13 -28.35 12.51
C ILE A 395 -1.58 -26.92 12.37
N ASN A 396 -0.26 -26.76 12.45
CA ASN A 396 0.39 -25.45 12.27
C ASN A 396 0.39 -24.99 10.81
N GLN A 397 0.52 -25.91 9.85
CA GLN A 397 0.34 -25.60 8.43
C GLN A 397 -1.11 -25.25 8.07
N GLU A 398 -2.10 -25.91 8.66
CA GLU A 398 -3.52 -25.62 8.45
C GLU A 398 -3.86 -24.18 8.86
N TRP A 399 -3.35 -23.76 10.02
CA TRP A 399 -3.46 -22.39 10.51
C TRP A 399 -2.70 -21.37 9.65
N GLN A 400 -1.45 -21.66 9.26
CA GLN A 400 -0.69 -20.84 8.30
C GLN A 400 -1.47 -20.61 7.00
N ARG A 401 -2.06 -21.68 6.42
CA ARG A 401 -2.86 -21.58 5.20
C ARG A 401 -4.14 -20.75 5.41
N LEU A 402 -4.77 -20.82 6.58
CA LEU A 402 -5.93 -20.00 6.93
C LEU A 402 -5.57 -18.52 7.08
N ARG A 403 -4.49 -18.18 7.81
CA ARG A 403 -3.99 -16.80 7.93
C ARG A 403 -3.51 -16.24 6.58
N ARG A 404 -2.91 -17.07 5.72
CA ARG A 404 -2.62 -16.73 4.32
C ARG A 404 -3.89 -16.48 3.47
N GLY A 405 -5.02 -17.11 3.81
CA GLY A 405 -6.33 -16.76 3.24
C GLY A 405 -6.71 -15.29 3.49
N ARG A 406 -6.42 -14.76 4.68
CA ARG A 406 -6.59 -13.32 5.01
C ARG A 406 -5.62 -12.43 4.22
N TYR A 407 -4.39 -12.89 3.98
CA TYR A 407 -3.43 -12.17 3.13
C TYR A 407 -3.96 -12.01 1.68
N VAL A 408 -4.53 -13.08 1.11
CA VAL A 408 -5.20 -13.06 -0.20
C VAL A 408 -6.45 -12.16 -0.19
N GLU A 409 -7.29 -12.25 0.85
CA GLU A 409 -8.46 -11.37 1.03
C GLU A 409 -8.05 -9.88 1.01
N PHE A 410 -6.95 -9.50 1.66
CA PHE A 410 -6.47 -8.12 1.65
C PHE A 410 -6.01 -7.69 0.24
N ASN A 411 -5.12 -8.46 -0.39
CA ASN A 411 -4.52 -8.08 -1.68
C ASN A 411 -5.57 -7.99 -2.81
N LEU A 412 -6.62 -8.82 -2.79
CA LEU A 412 -7.65 -8.81 -3.83
C LEU A 412 -8.79 -7.80 -3.58
N VAL A 413 -9.05 -7.39 -2.33
CA VAL A 413 -10.18 -6.50 -1.99
C VAL A 413 -9.76 -5.06 -1.69
N TYR A 414 -8.63 -4.87 -0.99
CA TYR A 414 -8.25 -3.58 -0.41
C TYR A 414 -6.97 -2.97 -0.99
N ASP A 415 -5.97 -3.77 -1.40
CA ASP A 415 -4.71 -3.20 -1.85
C ASP A 415 -4.85 -2.36 -3.14
N ARG A 416 -4.53 -1.07 -3.02
CA ARG A 416 -4.54 -0.12 -4.15
C ARG A 416 -3.55 -0.52 -5.24
N GLY A 417 -2.38 -1.08 -4.88
CA GLY A 417 -1.34 -1.46 -5.83
C GLY A 417 -1.78 -2.59 -6.75
N THR A 418 -2.23 -3.70 -6.16
CA THR A 418 -2.76 -4.88 -6.85
C THR A 418 -3.96 -4.51 -7.73
N LYS A 419 -4.92 -3.74 -7.18
CA LYS A 419 -6.10 -3.29 -7.92
C LYS A 419 -5.75 -2.37 -9.10
N PHE A 420 -4.81 -1.45 -8.94
CA PHE A 420 -4.34 -0.59 -10.03
C PHE A 420 -3.63 -1.42 -11.12
N GLY A 421 -2.78 -2.36 -10.73
CA GLY A 421 -2.08 -3.26 -11.65
C GLY A 421 -3.03 -4.09 -12.50
N LEU A 422 -4.01 -4.76 -11.87
CA LEU A 422 -5.01 -5.59 -12.58
C LEU A 422 -5.89 -4.78 -13.55
N MET A 423 -6.12 -3.49 -13.28
CA MET A 423 -6.89 -2.59 -14.13
C MET A 423 -6.05 -1.88 -15.21
N THR A 424 -4.72 -2.03 -15.20
CA THR A 424 -3.81 -1.37 -16.15
C THR A 424 -3.63 -2.22 -17.41
N PRO A 425 -4.00 -1.71 -18.62
CA PRO A 425 -3.72 -2.41 -19.88
C PRO A 425 -2.24 -2.73 -20.05
N GLY A 426 -1.94 -3.89 -20.63
CA GLY A 426 -0.56 -4.33 -20.88
C GLY A 426 0.27 -4.67 -19.63
N ALA A 427 -0.29 -4.57 -18.41
CA ALA A 427 0.44 -4.89 -17.19
C ALA A 427 0.70 -6.41 -17.06
N ARG A 428 1.88 -6.75 -16.52
CA ARG A 428 2.28 -8.16 -16.34
C ARG A 428 1.61 -8.78 -15.11
N MET A 429 0.52 -9.51 -15.35
CA MET A 429 -0.31 -10.12 -14.30
C MET A 429 0.49 -11.05 -13.37
N GLU A 430 1.44 -11.84 -13.88
CA GLU A 430 2.33 -12.67 -13.06
C GLU A 430 3.15 -11.86 -12.05
N SER A 431 3.62 -10.66 -12.41
CA SER A 431 4.40 -9.81 -11.52
C SER A 431 3.54 -9.11 -10.45
N ILE A 432 2.22 -9.02 -10.67
CA ILE A 432 1.23 -8.47 -9.72
C ILE A 432 0.78 -9.58 -8.76
N LEU A 433 0.37 -10.73 -9.30
CA LEU A 433 -0.13 -11.89 -8.56
C LEU A 433 0.98 -12.77 -7.95
N MET A 434 2.26 -12.43 -8.20
CA MET A 434 3.41 -12.89 -7.42
C MET A 434 3.14 -12.80 -5.91
N SER A 435 2.46 -11.73 -5.49
CA SER A 435 2.09 -11.44 -4.09
C SER A 435 1.13 -12.44 -3.43
N LEU A 436 0.58 -13.41 -4.17
CA LEU A 436 -0.28 -14.45 -3.60
C LEU A 436 0.55 -15.67 -3.18
N PRO A 437 0.35 -16.26 -1.98
CA PRO A 437 1.04 -17.46 -1.53
C PRO A 437 0.67 -18.68 -2.38
N LEU A 438 1.53 -19.71 -2.37
CA LEU A 438 1.28 -20.96 -3.10
C LEU A 438 0.08 -21.73 -2.51
N HIS A 439 -0.07 -21.71 -1.19
CA HIS A 439 -1.18 -22.35 -0.49
C HIS A 439 -1.90 -21.39 0.46
N ALA A 440 -3.23 -21.28 0.28
CA ALA A 440 -4.16 -20.57 1.17
C ALA A 440 -5.40 -21.45 1.43
N ARG A 441 -6.15 -21.17 2.50
CA ARG A 441 -7.31 -21.93 2.95
C ARG A 441 -8.39 -21.00 3.50
N TRP A 442 -9.65 -21.38 3.31
CA TRP A 442 -10.81 -20.72 3.89
C TRP A 442 -11.71 -21.74 4.57
N GLU A 443 -12.14 -21.44 5.80
CA GLU A 443 -13.07 -22.26 6.56
C GLU A 443 -14.30 -21.46 6.98
N TYR A 444 -15.45 -22.12 7.03
CA TYR A 444 -16.71 -21.49 7.39
C TYR A 444 -16.86 -21.47 8.92
N MET A 445 -16.85 -20.26 9.48
CA MET A 445 -17.08 -20.00 10.92
C MET A 445 -16.07 -20.66 11.87
N ASP A 446 -14.80 -20.79 11.46
CA ASP A 446 -13.64 -21.11 12.31
C ASP A 446 -13.70 -20.43 13.69
N GLY A 447 -13.39 -21.16 14.77
CA GLY A 447 -13.66 -20.71 16.15
C GLY A 447 -12.90 -19.46 16.58
N ILE A 448 -11.77 -19.15 15.94
CA ILE A 448 -10.87 -18.05 16.34
C ILE A 448 -10.96 -16.86 15.37
N THR A 449 -11.15 -17.09 14.07
CA THR A 449 -11.15 -16.06 13.02
C THR A 449 -12.52 -15.85 12.35
N GLY A 450 -13.55 -16.55 12.83
CA GLY A 450 -14.92 -16.48 12.32
C GLY A 450 -15.56 -15.11 12.54
N THR A 451 -16.01 -14.47 11.47
CA THR A 451 -16.71 -13.18 11.53
C THR A 451 -17.99 -13.29 12.37
N GLY A 452 -18.02 -12.60 13.52
CA GLY A 452 -19.14 -12.68 14.47
C GLY A 452 -19.12 -13.93 15.37
N ARG A 453 -17.95 -14.55 15.58
CA ARG A 453 -17.74 -15.78 16.38
C ARG A 453 -18.49 -15.82 17.72
N GLU A 454 -18.50 -14.72 18.46
CA GLU A 454 -19.19 -14.58 19.75
C GLU A 454 -20.70 -14.89 19.72
N ASN A 455 -21.37 -14.63 18.59
CA ASN A 455 -22.83 -14.61 18.48
C ASN A 455 -23.39 -15.69 17.53
N SER A 456 -22.54 -16.60 17.03
CA SER A 456 -22.93 -17.58 16.00
C SER A 456 -22.94 -19.01 16.52
N SER A 457 -24.08 -19.69 16.42
CA SER A 457 -24.19 -21.12 16.75
C SER A 457 -23.32 -22.03 15.88
N ALA A 458 -22.93 -21.56 14.67
CA ALA A 458 -21.96 -22.25 13.83
C ALA A 458 -20.53 -22.09 14.38
N ALA A 459 -20.16 -20.90 14.86
CA ALA A 459 -18.86 -20.67 15.48
C ALA A 459 -18.73 -21.37 16.84
N LEU A 460 -19.78 -21.44 17.65
CA LEU A 460 -19.78 -22.24 18.88
C LEU A 460 -19.55 -23.74 18.59
N ARG A 461 -20.09 -24.26 17.48
CA ARG A 461 -19.83 -25.64 17.01
C ARG A 461 -18.44 -25.82 16.39
N ALA A 462 -17.85 -24.77 15.81
CA ALA A 462 -16.48 -24.79 15.35
C ALA A 462 -15.52 -24.78 16.55
N LYS A 463 -15.65 -23.82 17.48
CA LYS A 463 -14.84 -23.75 18.70
C LYS A 463 -14.86 -25.07 19.48
N ALA A 464 -16.03 -25.69 19.69
CA ALA A 464 -16.12 -27.00 20.35
C ALA A 464 -15.47 -28.18 19.56
N ARG A 465 -15.28 -28.03 18.24
CA ARG A 465 -14.49 -28.97 17.42
C ARG A 465 -13.00 -28.65 17.52
N ASP A 466 -12.64 -27.37 17.52
CA ASP A 466 -11.26 -26.89 17.60
C ASP A 466 -10.65 -27.25 18.97
N GLU A 467 -11.42 -27.07 20.05
CA GLU A 467 -11.15 -27.55 21.43
C GLU A 467 -11.00 -29.08 21.54
N ALA A 468 -11.57 -29.85 20.61
CA ALA A 468 -11.44 -31.30 20.55
C ALA A 468 -10.33 -31.78 19.57
N LYS A 469 -9.73 -30.87 18.79
CA LYS A 469 -8.77 -31.15 17.70
C LYS A 469 -7.38 -30.59 17.99
N HIS A 470 -7.28 -29.57 18.84
CA HIS A 470 -6.07 -28.80 19.10
C HIS A 470 -5.74 -28.78 20.60
N THR A 471 -4.47 -28.62 20.95
CA THR A 471 -4.06 -28.53 22.36
C THR A 471 -4.36 -27.13 22.92
N ALA A 472 -4.33 -26.99 24.24
CA ALA A 472 -4.57 -25.70 24.89
C ALA A 472 -3.52 -24.65 24.48
N GLU A 473 -2.26 -25.05 24.32
CA GLU A 473 -1.15 -24.19 23.90
C GLU A 473 -1.33 -23.69 22.46
N GLU A 474 -1.75 -24.58 21.55
CA GLU A 474 -2.04 -24.23 20.14
C GLU A 474 -3.20 -23.23 20.04
N LEU A 475 -4.28 -23.45 20.78
CA LEU A 475 -5.42 -22.54 20.81
C LEU A 475 -5.05 -21.19 21.44
N GLN A 476 -4.29 -21.19 22.54
CA GLN A 476 -3.79 -19.97 23.18
C GLN A 476 -2.88 -19.17 22.23
N ALA A 477 -1.98 -19.82 21.49
CA ALA A 477 -1.08 -19.15 20.56
C ALA A 477 -1.83 -18.50 19.37
N ARG A 478 -2.91 -19.14 18.90
CA ARG A 478 -3.82 -18.57 17.88
C ARG A 478 -4.63 -17.39 18.42
N GLU A 479 -5.24 -17.53 19.61
CA GLU A 479 -6.01 -16.45 20.25
C GLU A 479 -5.11 -15.25 20.60
N ALA A 480 -3.85 -15.47 21.00
CA ALA A 480 -2.86 -14.41 21.26
C ALA A 480 -2.54 -13.58 20.00
N LEU A 481 -2.28 -14.24 18.86
CA LEU A 481 -2.11 -13.52 17.58
C LEU A 481 -3.39 -12.78 17.20
N GLN A 482 -4.54 -13.46 17.20
CA GLN A 482 -5.81 -12.86 16.76
C GLN A 482 -6.18 -11.62 17.58
N THR A 483 -5.93 -11.63 18.90
CA THR A 483 -6.12 -10.47 19.79
C THR A 483 -5.33 -9.24 19.30
N VAL A 484 -4.06 -9.44 18.93
CA VAL A 484 -3.18 -8.35 18.46
C VAL A 484 -3.53 -7.88 17.04
N LEU A 485 -4.12 -8.75 16.20
CA LEU A 485 -4.64 -8.33 14.89
C LEU A 485 -5.96 -7.57 15.01
N GLU A 486 -6.84 -7.95 15.93
CA GLU A 486 -8.09 -7.22 16.24
C GLU A 486 -7.82 -5.91 16.99
N GLN A 487 -6.71 -5.81 17.73
CA GLN A 487 -6.27 -4.63 18.49
C GLN A 487 -4.77 -4.35 18.29
N PRO A 488 -4.36 -3.67 17.19
CA PRO A 488 -2.96 -3.39 16.89
C PRO A 488 -2.22 -2.65 18.01
N VAL A 489 -1.19 -3.30 18.56
CA VAL A 489 -0.36 -2.79 19.66
C VAL A 489 0.82 -1.94 19.15
N ASP A 490 1.46 -1.18 20.03
CA ASP A 490 2.82 -0.66 19.77
C ASP A 490 3.88 -1.66 20.28
N TRP A 491 5.02 -1.72 19.59
CA TRP A 491 6.06 -2.74 19.80
C TRP A 491 7.36 -2.20 20.40
N LEU A 492 7.46 -0.89 20.58
CA LEU A 492 8.68 -0.23 21.08
C LEU A 492 8.75 -0.12 22.61
#